data_AF-A0A963Z024-F1
#
_entry.id   AF-A0A963Z024-F1
#
_cell.length_a   1.000
_cell.length_b   1.000
_cell.length_c   1.000
_cell.angle_alpha   90.00
_cell.angle_beta   90.00
_cell.angle_gamma   90.00
#
_symmetry.space_group_name_H-M   'P 1'
#
loop_
_entity.id
_entity.type
_entity.pdbx_description
1 polymer ?
#
loop_
_entity_poly.entity_id
_entity_poly.type
_entity_poly.pdbx_seq_one_letter_code
_entity_poly.pdbx_strand_id
1 'polypeptide(L)' 'MTIVKVQRPLSGGDGRYLVYAEGKSRMCEQPIPPAAKKSLGDDLKGYFNAHYSSIVGWAVNERVKDQSW' A
#
# COMPACT_ATOMS: atom_id res chain seq x y z
N MET A 1 2.50 -6.83 -12.68
CA MET A 1 2.45 -6.80 -11.21
C MET A 1 3.57 -5.90 -10.74
N THR A 2 3.32 -5.01 -9.80
CA THR A 2 4.28 -3.99 -9.33
C THR A 2 4.35 -4.04 -7.82
N ILE A 3 5.55 -3.96 -7.25
CA ILE A 3 5.70 -3.84 -5.79
C ILE A 3 5.39 -2.41 -5.40
N VAL A 4 4.47 -2.26 -4.45
CA VAL A 4 4.11 -0.96 -3.86
C VAL A 4 4.42 -0.97 -2.38
N LYS A 5 4.76 0.21 -1.87
CA LYS A 5 4.82 0.49 -0.46
C LYS A 5 3.46 1.00 0.00
N VAL A 6 2.93 0.37 1.04
CA VAL A 6 1.71 0.76 1.74
C VAL A 6 2.12 1.31 3.10
N GLN A 7 1.70 2.52 3.43
CA GLN A 7 2.10 3.21 4.65
C GLN A 7 0.87 3.72 5.41
N ARG A 8 0.84 3.44 6.72
CA ARG A 8 -0.19 3.90 7.64
C ARG A 8 -0.02 5.40 7.91
N PRO A 9 -1.10 6.19 7.96
CA PRO A 9 -1.04 7.58 8.40
C PRO A 9 -0.62 7.63 9.88
N LEU A 10 0.28 8.57 10.21
CA LEU A 10 0.79 8.74 11.58
C LEU A 10 -0.25 9.40 12.52
N SER A 11 -1.22 10.10 11.96
CA SER A 11 -2.28 10.82 12.68
C SER A 11 -3.53 10.93 11.82
N GLY A 12 -4.73 10.89 12.43
CA GLY A 12 -5.99 11.17 11.71
C GLY A 12 -6.51 10.02 10.85
N GLY A 13 -6.47 8.78 11.34
CA GLY A 13 -6.75 7.57 10.56
C GLY A 13 -8.22 7.35 10.21
N ASP A 14 -8.66 7.91 9.10
CA ASP A 14 -9.90 7.62 8.36
C ASP A 14 -9.85 6.29 7.59
N GLY A 15 -8.92 5.39 7.93
CA GLY A 15 -8.77 4.06 7.33
C GLY A 15 -8.12 4.07 5.94
N ARG A 16 -7.56 5.20 5.50
CA ARG A 16 -6.80 5.33 4.26
C ARG A 16 -5.31 5.11 4.51
N TYR A 17 -4.62 4.64 3.48
CA TYR A 17 -3.18 4.37 3.48
C TYR A 17 -2.55 5.09 2.31
N LEU A 18 -1.31 5.54 2.50
CA LEU A 18 -0.49 6.05 1.42
C LEU A 18 0.10 4.87 0.64
N VAL A 19 -0.16 4.81 -0.66
CA VAL A 19 0.28 3.71 -1.54
C VAL A 19 1.06 4.28 -2.72
N TYR A 20 2.26 3.77 -2.97
CA TYR A 20 3.12 4.18 -4.10
C TYR A 20 4.08 3.09 -4.52
N ALA A 21 4.44 3.07 -5.80
CA ALA A 21 5.51 2.22 -6.32
C ALA A 21 6.89 2.89 -6.15
N GLU A 22 7.95 2.17 -6.53
CA GLU A 22 9.31 2.67 -6.52
C GLU A 22 9.44 4.03 -7.22
N GLY A 23 10.32 4.89 -6.71
CA GLY A 23 10.45 6.28 -7.18
C GLY A 23 9.25 7.16 -6.84
N LYS A 24 8.40 6.76 -5.87
CA LYS A 24 7.15 7.46 -5.49
C LYS A 24 6.17 7.60 -6.66
N SER A 25 6.20 6.64 -7.58
CA SER A 25 5.36 6.67 -8.78
C SER A 25 3.90 6.31 -8.44
N ARG A 26 2.96 7.04 -9.07
CA ARG A 26 1.50 6.88 -8.92
C ARG A 26 1.06 6.85 -7.45
N MET A 27 1.62 7.77 -6.67
CA MET A 27 1.29 7.93 -5.26
C MET A 27 -0.17 8.34 -5.09
N CYS A 28 -0.90 7.62 -4.23
CA CYS A 28 -2.26 7.99 -3.85
C CYS A 28 -2.56 7.58 -2.41
N GLU A 29 -3.55 8.25 -1.83
CA GLU A 29 -4.16 7.81 -0.58
C GLU A 29 -5.42 7.03 -0.90
N GLN A 30 -5.55 5.81 -0.38
CA GLN A 30 -6.70 4.96 -0.65
C GLN A 30 -6.92 3.95 0.49
N PRO A 31 -8.13 3.40 0.65
CA PRO A 31 -8.31 2.19 1.45
C PRO A 31 -7.51 1.02 0.86
N ILE A 32 -7.14 0.07 1.71
CA ILE A 32 -6.55 -1.22 1.31
C ILE A 32 -7.50 -2.35 1.69
N PRO A 33 -7.49 -3.49 0.97
CA PRO A 33 -8.38 -4.59 1.28
C PRO A 33 -8.09 -5.19 2.66
N PRO A 34 -9.09 -5.82 3.32
CA PRO A 34 -8.92 -6.41 4.65
C PRO A 34 -7.76 -7.39 4.76
N ALA A 35 -7.49 -8.17 3.70
CA ALA A 35 -6.35 -9.08 3.64
C ALA A 35 -5.00 -8.34 3.75
N ALA A 36 -4.80 -7.29 2.96
CA ALA A 36 -3.60 -6.46 3.01
C ALA A 36 -3.45 -5.76 4.37
N LYS A 37 -4.56 -5.25 4.93
CA LYS A 37 -4.59 -4.66 6.28
C LYS A 37 -4.18 -5.68 7.34
N LYS A 38 -4.70 -6.91 7.27
CA LYS A 38 -4.34 -8.00 8.18
C LYS A 38 -2.86 -8.38 8.06
N SER A 39 -2.33 -8.46 6.83
CA SER A 39 -0.92 -8.74 6.59
C SER A 39 0.01 -7.62 7.03
N LEU A 40 -0.45 -6.37 7.02
CA LEU A 40 0.31 -5.23 7.54
C LEU A 40 0.40 -5.26 9.08
N GLY A 41 -0.63 -5.76 9.77
CA GLY A 41 -0.61 -5.89 11.23
C GLY A 41 -0.43 -4.53 11.91
N ASP A 42 0.56 -4.44 12.80
CA ASP A 42 0.91 -3.19 13.51
C ASP A 42 2.03 -2.39 12.82
N ASP A 43 2.54 -2.87 11.69
CA ASP A 43 3.62 -2.19 10.98
C ASP A 43 3.14 -0.84 10.42
N LEU A 44 3.97 0.19 10.59
CA LEU A 44 3.72 1.51 10.01
C LEU A 44 3.79 1.51 8.48
N LYS A 45 4.50 0.53 7.90
CA LYS A 45 4.62 0.33 6.46
C LYS A 45 4.85 -1.13 6.11
N GLY A 46 4.49 -1.51 4.90
CA GLY A 46 4.80 -2.82 4.32
C GLY A 46 4.85 -2.74 2.80
N TYR A 47 5.42 -3.77 2.18
CA TYR A 47 5.52 -3.87 0.72
C TYR A 47 4.60 -4.96 0.21
N PHE A 48 3.93 -4.71 -0.91
CA PHE A 48 2.87 -5.56 -1.43
C PHE A 48 2.95 -5.68 -2.95
N ASN A 49 2.58 -6.84 -3.48
CA ASN A 49 2.26 -6.96 -4.90
C ASN A 49 0.96 -6.21 -5.18
N ALA A 50 0.96 -5.35 -6.19
CA ALA A 50 -0.22 -4.60 -6.61
C ALA A 50 -0.31 -4.43 -8.13
N HIS A 51 -1.50 -4.08 -8.58
CA HIS A 51 -1.77 -3.68 -9.96
C HIS A 51 -2.41 -2.30 -9.98
N TYR A 52 -1.93 -1.41 -10.84
CA TYR A 52 -2.51 -0.08 -10.98
C TYR A 52 -3.57 -0.05 -12.08
N SER A 53 -4.69 0.62 -11.79
CA SER A 53 -5.72 1.00 -12.75
C SER A 53 -6.02 2.49 -12.60
N SER A 54 -6.23 3.19 -13.71
CA SER A 54 -6.63 4.61 -13.69
C SER A 54 -8.00 4.85 -13.07
N ILE A 55 -8.84 3.82 -12.95
CA ILE A 55 -10.21 3.93 -12.45
C ILE A 55 -10.26 3.78 -10.91
N VAL A 56 -9.48 2.84 -10.36
CA VAL A 56 -9.58 2.44 -8.94
C VAL A 56 -8.28 2.64 -8.14
N GLY A 57 -7.19 3.07 -8.79
CA GLY A 57 -5.89 3.19 -8.14
C GLY A 57 -5.16 1.84 -8.04
N TRP A 58 -4.52 1.59 -6.89
CA TRP A 58 -3.77 0.36 -6.64
C TRP A 58 -4.66 -0.76 -6.11
N ALA A 59 -4.79 -1.85 -6.86
CA ALA A 59 -5.30 -3.11 -6.34
C ALA A 59 -4.17 -3.82 -5.56
N VAL A 60 -4.13 -3.64 -4.24
CA VAL A 60 -3.13 -4.21 -3.33
C VAL A 60 -3.48 -5.65 -2.98
N ASN A 61 -2.55 -6.58 -3.17
CA ASN A 61 -2.76 -8.01 -2.96
C ASN A 61 -1.89 -8.53 -1.79
N GLU A 62 -0.93 -9.41 -2.09
CA GLU A 62 -0.11 -10.13 -1.12
C GLU A 62 1.05 -9.28 -0.62
N ARG A 63 1.35 -9.38 0.68
CA ARG A 63 2.55 -8.82 1.28
C ARG A 63 3.78 -9.55 0.74
N VAL A 64 4.83 -8.81 0.44
CA VAL A 64 6.13 -9.33 0.02
C VAL A 64 7.20 -8.98 1.04
N LYS A 65 8.40 -9.54 0.85
CA LYS A 65 9.58 -9.18 1.65
C LYS A 65 9.82 -7.67 1.56
N ASP A 66 10.30 -7.08 2.66
CA ASP A 66 10.62 -5.67 2.71
C ASP A 66 11.66 -5.27 1.64
N GLN A 67 11.45 -4.10 1.06
CA GLN A 67 12.34 -3.51 0.08
C GLN A 67 13.16 -2.38 0.73
N SER A 68 14.32 -2.08 0.16
CA SER A 68 15.24 -1.05 0.69
C SER A 68 15.03 0.36 0.12
N TRP A 69 13.99 0.56 -0.68
CA TRP A 69 13.65 1.83 -1.33
C TRP A 69 12.44 2.54 -0.69
#